data_AF-A0A9W6CTG5-F1
#
_entry.id   AF-A0A9W6CTG5-F1
#
_cell.length_a   1.000
_cell.length_b   1.000
_cell.length_c   1.000
_cell.angle_alpha   90.00
_cell.angle_beta   90.00
_cell.angle_gamma   90.00
#
_symmetry.space_group_name_H-M   'P 1'
#
loop_
_entity.id
_entity.type
_entity.pdbx_description
1 polymer ?
#
loop_
_entity_poly.entity_id
_entity_poly.type
_entity_poly.pdbx_seq_one_letter_code
_entity_poly.pdbx_strand_id
1 'polypeptide(L)'
;MTTQYSATTPGSDAQRRIANRLKRARGQLNAVIDAVESGGDCRTVVTQLAAVSSALDKAGFAIISQAMRDCVLIDDADASGEAAEPHRLTPDEVEKLFLSLA
;
A
#
# COMPACT_ATOMS: atom_id res chain seq x y z
N MET A 1 14.28 3.81 38.49
CA MET A 1 14.18 2.99 37.27
C MET A 1 13.22 3.68 36.32
N THR A 2 13.73 4.52 35.43
CA THR A 2 12.92 5.28 34.48
C THR A 2 13.01 4.56 33.14
N THR A 3 12.03 3.71 32.84
CA THR A 3 11.94 3.04 31.55
C THR A 3 11.43 4.06 30.54
N GLN A 4 12.31 4.55 29.66
CA GLN A 4 11.92 5.34 28.49
C GLN A 4 11.28 4.41 27.46
N TYR A 5 9.97 4.57 27.20
CA TYR A 5 9.31 4.02 26.03
C TYR A 5 9.65 4.92 24.84
N SER A 6 10.67 4.52 24.08
CA SER A 6 11.08 5.21 22.86
C SER A 6 9.98 5.04 21.80
N ALA A 7 9.18 6.07 21.60
CA ALA A 7 8.17 6.13 20.54
C ALA A 7 8.87 6.23 19.16
N THR A 8 9.22 5.10 18.55
CA THR A 8 9.45 5.06 17.11
C THR A 8 8.08 5.11 16.43
N THR A 9 7.73 6.26 15.86
CA THR A 9 6.49 6.44 15.08
C THR A 9 6.37 5.34 14.00
N PRO A 10 5.41 4.41 14.10
CA PRO A 10 5.29 3.27 13.18
C PRO A 10 5.11 3.66 11.70
N GLY A 11 4.59 4.86 11.45
CA GLY A 11 4.30 5.38 10.11
C GLY A 11 5.54 5.53 9.22
N SER A 12 6.70 5.94 9.75
CA SER A 12 7.86 6.28 8.91
C SER A 12 8.53 5.05 8.28
N ASP A 13 8.61 3.94 9.01
CA ASP A 13 9.24 2.71 8.53
C ASP A 13 8.33 1.90 7.60
N ALA A 14 7.03 1.85 7.88
CA ALA A 14 6.05 1.22 6.99
C ALA A 14 5.99 1.97 5.65
N GLN A 15 5.90 3.30 5.70
CA GLN A 15 5.86 4.16 4.52
C GLN A 15 7.16 4.06 3.70
N ARG A 16 8.33 3.99 4.35
CA ARG A 16 9.62 3.76 3.69
C ARG A 16 9.67 2.40 2.98
N ARG A 17 9.14 1.34 3.61
CA ARG A 17 9.07 0.00 2.99
C ARG A 17 8.14 -0.02 1.77
N ILE A 18 6.98 0.63 1.86
CA ILE A 18 6.04 0.79 0.75
C ILE A 18 6.69 1.56 -0.40
N ALA A 19 7.31 2.71 -0.11
CA ALA A 19 8.02 3.50 -1.12
C ALA A 19 9.11 2.70 -1.83
N ASN A 20 9.86 1.88 -1.10
CA ASN A 20 10.89 1.00 -1.69
C ASN A 20 10.28 -0.09 -2.60
N ARG A 21 9.09 -0.62 -2.29
CA ARG A 21 8.38 -1.56 -3.17
C ARG A 21 7.94 -0.87 -4.47
N LEU A 22 7.34 0.31 -4.36
CA LEU A 22 6.91 1.10 -5.52
C LEU A 22 8.08 1.50 -6.42
N LYS A 23 9.22 1.91 -5.83
CA LYS A 23 10.44 2.23 -6.60
C LYS A 23 10.96 1.01 -7.39
N ARG A 24 10.85 -0.20 -6.84
CA ARG A 24 11.21 -1.43 -7.56
C ARG A 24 10.23 -1.73 -8.70
N ALA A 25 8.93 -1.64 -8.44
CA ALA A 25 7.90 -1.84 -9.47
C ALA A 25 8.08 -0.85 -10.63
N ARG A 26 8.44 0.42 -10.34
CA ARG A 26 8.80 1.41 -11.37
C ARG A 26 9.99 0.97 -12.22
N GLY A 27 11.06 0.44 -11.61
CA GLY A 27 12.21 -0.07 -12.35
C GLY A 27 11.85 -1.24 -13.26
N GLN A 28 10.98 -2.14 -12.78
CA GLN A 28 10.48 -3.26 -13.60
C GLN A 28 9.59 -2.77 -14.75
N LEU A 29 8.74 -1.76 -14.50
CA LEU A 29 7.89 -1.16 -15.54
C LEU A 29 8.74 -0.48 -16.63
N ASN A 30 9.80 0.23 -16.25
CA ASN A 30 10.74 0.79 -17.22
C ASN A 30 11.33 -0.29 -18.12
N ALA A 31 11.75 -1.43 -17.56
CA ALA A 31 12.27 -2.55 -18.35
C ALA A 31 11.22 -3.14 -19.31
N VAL A 32 9.95 -3.18 -18.90
CA VAL A 32 8.84 -3.61 -19.79
C VAL A 32 8.66 -2.63 -20.95
N ILE A 33 8.70 -1.32 -20.67
CA ILE A 33 8.60 -0.27 -21.69
C ILE A 33 9.75 -0.42 -22.69
N ASP A 34 10.98 -0.51 -22.21
CA ASP A 34 12.17 -0.69 -23.06
C ASP A 34 12.04 -1.95 -23.94
N ALA A 35 11.55 -3.06 -23.37
CA ALA A 35 11.33 -4.30 -24.10
C ALA A 35 10.26 -4.16 -25.20
N VAL A 36 9.21 -3.38 -24.98
CA VAL A 36 8.18 -3.11 -26.00
C VAL A 36 8.75 -2.22 -27.11
N GLU A 37 9.45 -1.14 -26.74
CA GLU A 37 10.03 -0.19 -27.70
C GLU A 37 11.12 -0.82 -28.56
N SER A 38 11.88 -1.78 -28.01
CA SER A 38 12.88 -2.54 -28.75
C SER A 38 12.31 -3.68 -29.60
N GLY A 39 10.99 -3.88 -29.64
CA GLY A 39 10.36 -4.99 -30.35
C GLY A 39 10.66 -6.37 -29.75
N GLY A 40 10.76 -6.44 -28.42
CA GLY A 40 11.07 -7.65 -27.66
C GLY A 40 10.01 -8.75 -27.83
N ASP A 41 10.41 -9.98 -27.46
CA ASP A 41 9.54 -11.15 -27.55
C ASP A 41 8.25 -10.98 -26.72
N CYS A 42 7.10 -11.25 -27.36
CA CYS A 42 5.77 -11.09 -26.77
C CYS A 42 5.64 -11.88 -25.45
N ARG A 43 6.13 -13.13 -25.41
CA ARG A 43 6.04 -13.95 -24.19
C ARG A 43 6.84 -13.34 -23.04
N THR A 44 8.02 -12.82 -23.34
CA THR A 44 8.90 -12.15 -22.38
C THR A 44 8.25 -10.88 -21.83
N VAL A 45 7.71 -10.02 -22.71
CA VAL A 45 7.01 -8.79 -22.33
C VAL A 45 5.82 -9.09 -21.42
N VAL A 46 4.96 -10.05 -21.80
CA VAL A 46 3.79 -10.43 -21.00
C VAL A 46 4.20 -10.99 -19.63
N THR A 47 5.27 -11.78 -19.57
CA THR A 47 5.78 -12.33 -18.30
C THR A 47 6.30 -11.24 -17.39
N GLN A 48 7.05 -10.27 -17.94
CA GLN A 48 7.54 -9.13 -17.16
C GLN A 48 6.39 -8.24 -16.68
N LEU A 49 5.39 -7.99 -17.53
CA LEU A 49 4.20 -7.21 -17.17
C LEU A 49 3.42 -7.88 -16.02
N ALA A 50 3.24 -9.19 -16.06
CA ALA A 50 2.61 -9.94 -14.96
C ALA A 50 3.41 -9.82 -13.65
N ALA A 51 4.74 -9.80 -13.73
CA ALA A 51 5.59 -9.58 -12.56
C ALA A 51 5.45 -8.16 -11.98
N VAL A 52 5.31 -7.13 -12.85
CA VAL A 52 5.03 -5.75 -12.43
C VAL A 52 3.68 -5.66 -11.74
N SER A 53 2.62 -6.24 -12.33
CA SER A 53 1.28 -6.28 -11.74
C SER A 53 1.32 -6.90 -10.34
N SER A 54 1.91 -8.10 -10.19
CA SER A 54 2.04 -8.73 -8.86
C SER A 54 2.83 -7.88 -7.85
N ALA A 55 3.83 -7.12 -8.30
CA ALA A 55 4.58 -6.21 -7.44
C ALA A 55 3.74 -5.02 -6.98
N LEU A 56 2.89 -4.48 -7.86
CA LEU A 56 1.93 -3.42 -7.56
C LEU A 56 0.86 -3.91 -6.59
N ASP A 57 0.29 -5.09 -6.79
CA ASP A 57 -0.73 -5.67 -5.90
C ASP A 57 -0.21 -5.81 -4.46
N LYS A 58 1.03 -6.32 -4.31
CA LYS A 58 1.71 -6.45 -3.00
C LYS A 58 2.01 -5.10 -2.36
N ALA A 59 2.21 -4.04 -3.15
CA ALA A 59 2.38 -2.69 -2.63
C ALA A 59 1.02 -2.09 -2.23
N GLY A 60 -0.01 -2.27 -3.06
CA GLY A 60 -1.39 -1.85 -2.80
C GLY A 60 -1.96 -2.48 -1.53
N PHE A 61 -1.80 -3.79 -1.35
CA PHE A 61 -2.22 -4.48 -0.13
C PHE A 61 -1.54 -3.93 1.12
N ALA A 62 -0.24 -3.60 1.03
CA ALA A 62 0.49 -3.02 2.16
C ALA A 62 0.03 -1.60 2.51
N ILE A 63 -0.32 -0.79 1.50
CA ILE A 63 -0.89 0.55 1.68
C ILE A 63 -2.26 0.45 2.33
N ILE A 64 -3.13 -0.41 1.81
CA ILE A 64 -4.49 -0.60 2.35
C ILE A 64 -4.43 -1.16 3.76
N SER A 65 -3.60 -2.18 4.02
CA SER A 65 -3.42 -2.72 5.38
C SER A 65 -2.93 -1.66 6.37
N GLN A 66 -2.12 -0.70 5.90
CA GLN A 66 -1.67 0.42 6.72
C GLN A 66 -2.79 1.42 6.94
N ALA A 67 -3.54 1.78 5.89
CA ALA A 67 -4.70 2.64 6.00
C ALA A 67 -5.77 2.05 6.92
N MET A 68 -6.02 0.74 6.89
CA MET A 68 -6.92 0.07 7.83
C MET A 68 -6.43 0.20 9.28
N ARG A 69 -5.13 0.03 9.55
CA ARG A 69 -4.58 0.22 10.90
C ARG A 69 -4.67 1.67 11.39
N ASP A 70 -4.48 2.62 10.48
CA ASP A 70 -4.41 4.05 10.82
C ASP A 70 -5.81 4.71 10.86
N CYS A 71 -6.77 4.22 10.07
CA CYS A 71 -8.15 4.72 9.98
C CYS A 71 -9.16 3.92 10.82
N VAL A 72 -8.98 2.60 10.95
CA VAL A 72 -9.80 1.74 11.82
C VAL A 72 -9.13 1.70 13.19
N LEU A 73 -9.10 2.86 13.85
CA LEU A 73 -9.08 2.85 15.32
C LEU A 73 -10.43 2.23 15.72
N ILE A 74 -10.38 1.01 16.24
CA ILE A 74 -11.50 0.36 16.90
C ILE A 74 -12.00 1.34 17.95
N ASP A 75 -13.26 1.76 17.83
CA ASP A 75 -13.93 2.52 18.86
C ASP A 75 -14.08 1.64 20.11
N ASP A 76 -13.03 1.57 20.92
CA ASP A 76 -13.13 1.24 22.35
C ASP A 76 -13.48 2.51 23.15
N ALA A 77 -14.32 3.37 22.56
CA ALA A 77 -14.85 4.59 23.18
C ALA A 77 -16.38 4.48 23.24
N ASP A 78 -16.85 3.54 24.05
CA ASP A 78 -18.04 3.80 24.83
C ASP A 78 -17.80 5.08 25.67
N ALA A 79 -18.81 5.94 25.66
CA ALA A 79 -19.01 7.17 26.44
C ALA A 79 -18.61 8.50 25.77
N SER A 80 -19.64 9.36 25.70
CA SER A 80 -19.65 10.80 25.37
C SER A 80 -19.46 11.18 23.90
N GLY A 81 -20.62 11.26 23.21
CA GLY A 81 -21.13 12.49 22.59
C GLY A 81 -20.12 13.51 22.06
N GLU A 82 -20.17 13.67 20.75
CA GLU A 82 -19.74 14.84 19.97
C GLU A 82 -18.22 15.09 19.83
N ALA A 83 -17.64 14.62 18.73
CA ALA A 83 -16.54 15.32 18.05
C ALA A 83 -16.30 14.80 16.63
N ALA A 84 -16.52 15.70 15.66
CA ALA A 84 -15.86 15.85 14.36
C ALA A 84 -15.40 14.59 13.59
N GLU A 85 -16.04 14.35 12.45
CA GLU A 85 -15.63 13.49 11.33
C GLU A 85 -14.09 13.39 11.17
N PRO A 86 -13.44 12.31 11.63
CA PRO A 86 -12.09 12.02 11.21
C PRO A 86 -12.18 11.38 9.83
N HIS A 87 -11.23 11.67 8.94
CA HIS A 87 -10.99 10.91 7.70
C HIS A 87 -10.71 9.42 8.02
N ARG A 88 -11.74 8.67 8.42
CA ARG A 88 -11.72 7.23 8.59
C ARG A 88 -12.32 6.66 7.31
N LEU A 89 -11.49 5.98 6.53
CA LEU A 89 -11.99 5.16 5.43
C LEU A 89 -12.95 4.13 6.02
N THR A 90 -14.18 4.10 5.51
CA THR A 90 -15.17 3.10 5.91
C THR A 90 -14.76 1.70 5.42
N PRO A 91 -15.18 0.62 6.08
CA PRO A 91 -14.89 -0.74 5.62
C PRO A 91 -15.26 -0.98 4.15
N ASP A 92 -16.38 -0.42 3.70
CA ASP A 92 -16.88 -0.54 2.32
C ASP A 92 -15.98 0.20 1.32
N GLU A 93 -15.43 1.37 1.68
CA GLU A 93 -14.45 2.09 0.86
C GLU A 93 -13.15 1.31 0.75
N VAL A 94 -12.73 0.64 1.82
CA VAL A 94 -11.55 -0.24 1.80
C VAL A 94 -11.78 -1.47 0.93
N GLU A 95 -12.96 -2.09 1.01
CA GLU A 95 -13.34 -3.22 0.16
C GLU A 95 -13.37 -2.81 -1.32
N LYS A 96 -13.95 -1.65 -1.63
CA LYS A 96 -13.96 -1.10 -2.99
C LYS A 96 -12.55 -0.84 -3.54
N LEU A 97 -11.65 -0.32 -2.70
CA LEU A 97 -10.24 -0.16 -3.07
C LEU A 97 -9.57 -1.51 -3.33
N PHE A 98 -9.85 -2.52 -2.51
CA PHE A 98 -9.33 -3.87 -2.68
C PHE A 98 -9.81 -4.53 -3.98
N LEU A 99 -11.10 -4.43 -4.29
CA LEU A 99 -11.70 -4.98 -5.51
C LEU A 99 -11.23 -4.26 -6.79
N SER A 100 -10.77 -3.01 -6.69
CA SER A 100 -10.21 -2.27 -7.83
C SER A 100 -8.78 -2.67 -8.21
N LEU A 101 -8.10 -3.46 -7.36
CA LEU A 101 -6.73 -3.93 -7.56
C LEU A 101 -6.65 -5.36 -8.10
N ALA A 102 -7.78 -6.06 -8.26
CA ALA A 102 -7.87 -7.46 -8.68
C ALA A 102 -8.27 -7.65 -10.14
#